data_AF-A0A422MPX4-F1
#
_entry.id   AF-A0A422MPX4-F1
#
_cell.length_a   1.000
_cell.length_b   1.000
_cell.length_c   1.000
_cell.angle_alpha   90.00
_cell.angle_beta   90.00
_cell.angle_gamma   90.00
#
_symmetry.space_group_name_H-M   'P 1'
#
loop_
_entity.id
_entity.type
_entity.pdbx_description
1 polymer ?
#
loop_
_entity_poly.entity_id
_entity_poly.type
_entity_poly.pdbx_seq_one_letter_code
_entity_poly.pdbx_strand_id
1 'polypeptide(L)'
;MVDGWIGGEVLAQALRDCKGVRDRKSFMESLFNQRRYLIDDLVIGDFGGECKGEAEARGAVCHCNQGGAAVYMKRFVEGFRAEVVDKGLTTFSLSSCHGSEIEAPPVFSGAAFLMNDSAVAKAASAELLLGGALAYSPQMASWDESQIHVAPLPSTLADARDALQSELQSRRVHGVAGVVTEAMLGVESVAFIDPLQLEPRLNRFRRHVIHLSPTLEQQFFVLAEYLRDTGVR
;
A
#
# COMPACT_ATOMS: atom_id res chain seq x y z
N MET A 1 29.20 13.10 -13.16
CA MET A 1 30.32 13.74 -12.43
C MET A 1 30.89 12.78 -11.38
N VAL A 2 30.03 12.12 -10.60
CA VAL A 2 30.42 11.06 -9.64
C VAL A 2 31.04 9.83 -10.33
N ASP A 3 30.46 9.35 -11.44
CA ASP A 3 30.97 8.17 -12.15
C ASP A 3 32.41 8.33 -12.69
N GLY A 4 32.75 9.52 -13.19
CA GLY A 4 34.10 9.83 -13.67
C GLY A 4 35.12 9.92 -12.53
N TRP A 5 34.71 10.38 -11.36
CA TRP A 5 35.54 10.41 -10.16
C TRP A 5 35.77 9.00 -9.60
N ILE A 6 34.73 8.16 -9.56
CA ILE A 6 34.84 6.74 -9.16
C ILE A 6 35.77 5.99 -10.11
N GLY A 7 35.59 6.15 -11.43
CA GLY A 7 36.46 5.53 -12.43
C GLY A 7 37.93 5.98 -12.31
N GLY A 8 38.16 7.26 -12.01
CA GLY A 8 39.50 7.82 -11.78
C GLY A 8 40.16 7.27 -10.52
N GLU A 9 39.42 7.11 -9.42
CA GLU A 9 39.93 6.59 -8.15
C GLU A 9 40.31 5.11 -8.27
N VAL A 10 39.45 4.29 -8.91
CA VAL A 10 39.74 2.87 -9.18
C VAL A 10 41.01 2.72 -10.03
N LEU A 11 41.17 3.57 -11.06
CA LEU A 11 42.36 3.57 -11.91
C LEU A 11 43.61 3.99 -11.13
N ALA A 12 43.53 5.04 -10.32
CA ALA A 12 44.63 5.47 -9.47
C ALA A 12 45.05 4.39 -8.48
N GLN A 13 44.08 3.70 -7.87
CA GLN A 13 44.30 2.60 -6.92
C GLN A 13 44.98 1.39 -7.57
N ALA A 14 44.52 0.99 -8.76
CA ALA A 14 45.12 -0.08 -9.54
C ALA A 14 46.61 0.18 -9.84
N LEU A 15 46.98 1.45 -9.95
CA LEU A 15 48.35 1.90 -10.23
C LEU A 15 49.19 2.15 -8.96
N ARG A 16 48.58 2.25 -7.78
CA ARG A 16 49.26 2.72 -6.54
C ARG A 16 49.91 1.60 -5.72
N ASP A 17 49.46 0.36 -5.84
CA ASP A 17 50.07 -0.74 -5.09
C ASP A 17 49.94 -2.13 -5.75
N CYS A 18 50.99 -2.53 -6.47
CA CYS A 18 51.12 -3.89 -7.02
C CYS A 18 52.01 -4.81 -6.17
N LYS A 19 52.56 -4.35 -5.04
CA LYS A 19 53.64 -5.08 -4.35
C LYS A 19 53.16 -6.18 -3.40
N GLY A 20 51.88 -6.20 -3.02
CA GLY A 20 51.29 -7.20 -2.12
C GLY A 20 50.28 -8.16 -2.76
N VAL A 21 49.91 -7.94 -4.02
CA VAL A 21 48.85 -8.66 -4.71
C VAL A 21 49.42 -9.91 -5.38
N ARG A 22 49.08 -11.09 -4.86
CA ARG A 22 49.65 -12.38 -5.35
C ARG A 22 48.72 -13.12 -6.29
N ASP A 23 47.43 -12.83 -6.25
CA ASP A 23 46.42 -13.51 -7.03
C ASP A 23 45.23 -12.58 -7.34
N ARG A 24 44.36 -13.03 -8.26
CA ARG A 24 43.20 -12.26 -8.72
C ARG A 24 42.27 -11.86 -7.57
N LYS A 25 42.12 -12.70 -6.54
CA LYS A 25 41.25 -12.41 -5.41
C LYS A 25 41.84 -11.31 -4.55
N SER A 26 43.12 -11.40 -4.19
CA SER A 26 43.80 -10.35 -3.44
C SER A 26 43.96 -9.04 -4.22
N PHE A 27 43.93 -9.07 -5.56
CA PHE A 27 43.83 -7.86 -6.41
C PHE A 27 42.47 -7.20 -6.33
N MET A 28 41.39 -7.99 -6.44
CA MET A 28 40.04 -7.45 -6.33
C MET A 28 39.78 -6.88 -4.93
N GLU A 29 40.25 -7.53 -3.87
CA GLU A 29 40.14 -7.02 -2.50
C GLU A 29 40.91 -5.72 -2.29
N SER A 30 42.07 -5.51 -2.94
CA SER A 30 42.84 -4.27 -2.80
C SER A 30 42.20 -3.07 -3.52
N LEU A 31 41.48 -3.31 -4.62
CA LEU A 31 40.75 -2.28 -5.37
C LEU A 31 39.54 -1.75 -4.59
N PHE A 32 38.88 -2.61 -3.81
CA PHE A 32 37.63 -2.30 -3.11
C PHE A 32 37.78 -2.17 -1.59
N ASN A 33 39.00 -1.92 -1.09
CA ASN A 33 39.26 -1.75 0.33
C ASN A 33 38.37 -0.63 0.90
N GLN A 34 37.37 -1.03 1.69
CA GLN A 34 36.11 -0.32 1.94
C GLN A 34 36.32 1.16 2.31
N ARG A 35 35.95 2.06 1.39
CA ARG A 35 35.69 3.46 1.72
C ARG A 35 34.22 3.75 1.45
N ARG A 36 33.48 3.77 2.54
CA ARG A 36 32.09 4.22 2.59
C ARG A 36 32.10 5.75 2.46
N TYR A 37 31.71 6.26 1.31
CA TYR A 37 31.51 7.69 1.11
C TYR A 37 30.07 8.01 1.48
N LEU A 38 29.86 8.63 2.65
CA LEU A 38 28.59 9.26 2.99
C LEU A 38 28.54 10.65 2.35
N ILE A 39 27.56 10.88 1.49
CA ILE A 39 27.18 12.22 1.03
C ILE A 39 25.74 12.41 1.47
N ASP A 40 25.51 13.23 2.50
CA ASP A 40 24.22 13.32 3.20
C ASP A 40 23.74 11.93 3.67
N ASP A 41 22.54 11.50 3.27
CA ASP A 41 21.99 10.16 3.57
C ASP A 41 22.44 9.09 2.56
N LEU A 42 23.21 9.45 1.52
CA LEU A 42 23.61 8.56 0.44
C LEU A 42 24.95 7.90 0.76
N VAL A 43 24.94 6.57 0.82
CA VAL A 43 26.14 5.75 0.98
C VAL A 43 26.62 5.26 -0.38
N ILE A 44 27.82 5.66 -0.77
CA ILE A 44 28.48 5.24 -2.02
C ILE A 44 29.72 4.42 -1.67
N GLY A 45 29.92 3.27 -2.34
CA GLY A 45 31.16 2.50 -2.27
C GLY A 45 31.12 1.17 -1.52
N ASP A 46 29.95 0.63 -1.19
CA ASP A 46 29.84 -0.75 -0.67
C ASP A 46 29.89 -1.76 -1.82
N PHE A 47 31.07 -2.33 -2.09
CA PHE A 47 31.19 -3.65 -2.73
C PHE A 47 31.55 -4.64 -1.64
N GLY A 48 30.51 -5.14 -0.95
CA GLY A 48 30.62 -5.57 0.43
C GLY A 48 30.69 -7.07 0.69
N GLY A 49 31.11 -7.94 -0.23
CA GLY A 49 31.24 -9.38 0.06
C GLY A 49 29.98 -10.00 0.69
N GLU A 50 30.11 -10.96 1.60
CA GLU A 50 28.97 -11.44 2.40
C GLU A 50 28.66 -10.45 3.54
N CYS A 51 27.43 -9.94 3.63
CA CYS A 51 26.97 -9.22 4.81
C CYS A 51 26.39 -10.15 5.85
N LYS A 52 26.56 -9.79 7.12
CA LYS A 52 26.04 -10.52 8.29
C LYS A 52 25.50 -9.52 9.31
N GLY A 53 24.49 -9.91 10.08
CA GLY A 53 23.97 -9.13 11.21
C GLY A 53 23.10 -7.94 10.81
N GLU A 54 23.22 -6.79 11.48
CA GLU A 54 22.35 -5.62 11.26
C GLU A 54 22.38 -5.07 9.82
N ALA A 55 23.52 -5.18 9.14
CA ALA A 55 23.64 -4.73 7.75
C ALA A 55 22.74 -5.55 6.82
N GLU A 56 22.70 -6.86 7.00
CA GLU A 56 21.79 -7.76 6.27
C GLU A 56 20.33 -7.47 6.65
N ALA A 57 20.04 -7.31 7.95
CA ALA A 57 18.70 -7.03 8.45
C ALA A 57 18.10 -5.70 7.95
N ARG A 58 18.96 -4.73 7.59
CA ARG A 58 18.56 -3.42 7.04
C ARG A 58 18.64 -3.36 5.51
N GLY A 59 18.85 -4.49 4.85
CA GLY A 59 18.86 -4.57 3.40
C GLY A 59 20.13 -4.02 2.74
N ALA A 60 21.29 -4.21 3.36
CA ALA A 60 22.55 -4.05 2.62
C ALA A 60 22.68 -5.19 1.61
N VAL A 61 22.81 -4.86 0.33
CA VAL A 61 23.06 -5.84 -0.73
C VAL A 61 24.55 -5.96 -0.98
N CYS A 62 25.14 -7.03 -0.47
CA CYS A 62 26.61 -7.09 -0.41
C CYS A 62 27.21 -7.85 -1.60
N HIS A 63 26.35 -8.54 -2.36
CA HIS A 63 26.64 -9.11 -3.68
C HIS A 63 26.03 -8.33 -4.86
N CYS A 64 25.18 -7.32 -4.63
CA CYS A 64 24.65 -6.47 -5.69
C CYS A 64 25.16 -5.03 -5.51
N ASN A 65 25.98 -4.56 -6.43
CA ASN A 65 26.59 -3.23 -6.41
C ASN A 65 25.66 -2.10 -6.90
N GLN A 66 24.34 -2.24 -6.74
CA GLN A 66 23.36 -1.33 -7.35
C GLN A 66 22.95 -0.13 -6.50
N GLY A 67 23.58 0.09 -5.35
CA GLY A 67 23.07 1.07 -4.39
C GLY A 67 21.76 0.58 -3.75
N GLY A 68 21.29 1.30 -2.73
CA GLY A 68 20.10 0.90 -1.98
C GLY A 68 18.82 1.01 -2.83
N ALA A 69 17.92 0.01 -2.71
CA ALA A 69 16.60 0.04 -3.33
C ALA A 69 15.58 0.85 -2.50
N ALA A 70 16.03 1.97 -1.92
CA ALA A 70 15.21 2.85 -1.10
C ALA A 70 14.68 4.01 -1.96
N VAL A 71 13.36 4.15 -2.03
CA VAL A 71 12.71 5.28 -2.70
C VAL A 71 12.13 6.21 -1.63
N TYR A 72 12.46 7.49 -1.78
CA TYR A 72 11.95 8.57 -0.95
C TYR A 72 10.97 9.41 -1.77
N MET A 73 9.72 9.47 -1.34
CA MET A 73 8.77 10.45 -1.84
C MET A 73 9.10 11.81 -1.23
N LYS A 74 9.36 12.79 -2.10
CA LYS A 74 9.59 14.17 -1.69
C LYS A 74 8.48 15.06 -2.23
N ARG A 75 8.02 16.01 -1.42
CA ARG A 75 7.13 17.10 -1.85
C ARG A 75 7.92 18.39 -1.96
N PHE A 76 7.55 19.22 -2.92
CA PHE A 76 8.11 20.57 -3.04
C PHE A 76 7.26 21.55 -2.25
N VAL A 77 7.91 22.27 -1.33
CA VAL A 77 7.28 23.34 -0.55
C VAL A 77 7.73 24.71 -1.06
N GLU A 78 7.33 25.77 -0.37
CA GLU A 78 7.73 27.13 -0.70
C GLU A 78 9.25 27.27 -0.84
N GLY A 79 9.67 27.97 -1.90
CA GLY A 79 11.08 28.08 -2.29
C GLY A 79 11.64 26.85 -3.00
N PHE A 80 10.79 25.96 -3.53
CA PHE A 80 11.19 24.72 -4.24
C PHE A 80 12.08 23.78 -3.41
N ARG A 81 11.98 23.87 -2.08
CA ARG A 81 12.70 22.95 -1.20
C ARG A 81 12.00 21.60 -1.22
N ALA A 82 12.79 20.53 -1.36
CA ALA A 82 12.28 19.17 -1.35
C ALA A 82 12.27 18.65 0.09
N GLU A 83 11.08 18.40 0.63
CA GLU A 83 10.88 17.78 1.95
C GLU A 83 10.48 16.31 1.78
N VAL A 84 11.04 15.43 2.60
CA VAL A 84 10.61 14.03 2.66
C VAL A 84 9.18 13.96 3.19
N VAL A 85 8.33 13.19 2.53
CA VAL A 85 6.95 12.95 2.97
C VAL A 85 6.98 11.93 4.11
N ASP A 86 6.24 12.19 5.20
CA ASP A 86 6.06 11.21 6.28
C ASP A 86 5.50 9.91 5.71
N LYS A 87 6.10 8.76 6.08
CA LYS A 87 5.85 7.43 5.46
C LYS A 87 6.12 7.34 3.96
N GLY A 88 6.83 8.31 3.38
CA GLY A 88 7.24 8.33 1.97
C GLY A 88 8.51 7.53 1.68
N LEU A 89 9.08 6.85 2.69
CA LEU A 89 10.22 5.93 2.52
C LEU A 89 9.69 4.53 2.24
N THR A 90 10.11 3.94 1.13
CA THR A 90 9.91 2.52 0.84
C THR A 90 11.24 1.87 0.49
N THR A 91 11.41 0.61 0.85
CA THR A 91 12.60 -0.20 0.55
C THR A 91 12.17 -1.48 -0.14
N PHE A 92 12.62 -1.69 -1.37
CA PHE A 92 12.30 -2.90 -2.12
C PHE A 92 13.14 -4.10 -1.66
N SER A 93 12.57 -5.29 -1.83
CA SER A 93 13.22 -6.56 -1.50
C SER A 93 14.41 -6.79 -2.41
N LEU A 94 15.49 -7.25 -1.80
CA LEU A 94 16.83 -7.31 -2.41
C LEU A 94 17.17 -8.72 -2.90
N SER A 95 16.19 -9.62 -2.89
CA SER A 95 16.36 -11.01 -3.32
C SER A 95 16.72 -11.13 -4.80
N SER A 96 16.51 -10.08 -5.61
CA SER A 96 16.93 -10.02 -7.01
C SER A 96 17.94 -8.90 -7.26
N CYS A 97 19.20 -9.25 -7.52
CA CYS A 97 20.13 -8.32 -8.15
C CYS A 97 19.62 -7.99 -9.56
N HIS A 98 19.63 -6.72 -9.97
CA HIS A 98 19.29 -6.28 -11.32
C HIS A 98 17.82 -6.49 -11.71
N GLY A 99 16.90 -6.46 -10.74
CA GLY A 99 15.47 -6.39 -11.04
C GLY A 99 15.17 -5.14 -11.87
N SER A 100 14.92 -5.31 -13.16
CA SER A 100 14.55 -4.22 -14.08
C SER A 100 13.07 -3.84 -13.94
N GLU A 101 12.29 -4.71 -13.29
CA GLU A 101 10.85 -4.58 -13.14
C GLU A 101 10.48 -4.86 -11.69
N ILE A 102 9.78 -3.92 -11.09
CA ILE A 102 9.16 -4.08 -9.77
C ILE A 102 7.67 -4.20 -10.03
N GLU A 103 7.09 -5.35 -9.69
CA GLU A 103 5.64 -5.53 -9.75
C GLU A 103 5.02 -4.78 -8.56
N ALA A 104 4.30 -3.70 -8.85
CA ALA A 104 3.49 -3.02 -7.85
C ALA A 104 2.22 -3.85 -7.62
N PRO A 105 1.94 -4.32 -6.39
CA PRO A 105 0.75 -5.12 -6.16
C PRO A 105 -0.51 -4.30 -6.41
N PRO A 106 -1.61 -4.94 -6.85
CA PRO A 106 -2.86 -4.25 -7.07
C PRO A 106 -3.38 -3.65 -5.74
N VAL A 107 -3.78 -2.37 -5.80
CA VAL A 107 -4.39 -1.67 -4.66
C VAL A 107 -5.87 -1.48 -4.90
N PHE A 108 -6.69 -1.91 -3.96
CA PHE A 108 -8.09 -1.53 -3.91
C PHE A 108 -8.25 -0.18 -3.19
N SER A 109 -8.75 0.83 -3.90
CA SER A 109 -9.07 2.17 -3.38
C SER A 109 -10.57 2.25 -3.15
N GLY A 110 -11.00 2.04 -1.92
CA GLY A 110 -12.39 2.08 -1.49
C GLY A 110 -12.78 3.39 -0.81
N ALA A 111 -14.09 3.60 -0.69
CA ALA A 111 -14.68 4.66 0.12
C ALA A 111 -15.74 4.09 1.09
N ALA A 112 -15.79 4.62 2.30
CA ALA A 112 -16.86 4.37 3.27
C ALA A 112 -17.38 5.70 3.81
N PHE A 113 -18.70 5.84 3.95
CA PHE A 113 -19.32 7.13 4.29
C PHE A 113 -19.63 7.22 5.79
N LEU A 114 -19.12 8.27 6.42
CA LEU A 114 -19.43 8.65 7.80
C LEU A 114 -20.59 9.65 7.79
N MET A 115 -21.81 9.13 7.91
CA MET A 115 -23.04 9.94 7.86
C MET A 115 -23.27 10.66 9.20
N ASN A 116 -22.93 11.94 9.23
CA ASN A 116 -22.76 12.71 10.46
C ASN A 116 -24.07 13.10 11.16
N ASP A 117 -25.19 13.00 10.44
CA ASP A 117 -26.54 13.34 10.86
C ASP A 117 -27.32 12.13 11.42
N SER A 118 -26.75 10.92 11.42
CA SER A 118 -27.40 9.72 11.96
C SER A 118 -26.51 8.98 12.94
N ALA A 119 -26.97 8.89 14.20
CA ALA A 119 -26.25 8.16 15.25
C ALA A 119 -26.11 6.66 14.91
N VAL A 120 -27.15 6.06 14.31
CA VAL A 120 -27.14 4.65 13.88
C VAL A 120 -26.13 4.45 12.76
N ALA A 121 -26.11 5.35 11.77
CA ALA A 121 -25.15 5.27 10.66
C ALA A 121 -23.70 5.42 11.13
N LYS A 122 -23.44 6.34 12.06
CA LYS A 122 -22.12 6.50 12.69
C LYS A 122 -21.68 5.24 13.39
N ALA A 123 -22.54 4.67 14.23
CA ALA A 123 -22.23 3.44 14.96
C ALA A 123 -21.92 2.30 14.00
N ALA A 124 -22.79 2.05 13.01
CA ALA A 124 -22.57 1.01 12.02
C ALA A 124 -21.27 1.20 11.21
N SER A 125 -20.96 2.44 10.82
CA SER A 125 -19.72 2.76 10.09
C SER A 125 -18.49 2.58 10.96
N ALA A 126 -18.55 2.97 12.23
CA ALA A 126 -17.44 2.81 13.18
C ALA A 126 -17.14 1.34 13.44
N GLU A 127 -18.15 0.51 13.69
CA GLU A 127 -18.00 -0.94 13.87
C GLU A 127 -17.40 -1.59 12.63
N LEU A 128 -17.87 -1.22 11.43
CA LEU A 128 -17.37 -1.78 10.18
C LEU A 128 -15.91 -1.39 9.90
N LEU A 129 -15.55 -0.12 10.11
CA LEU A 129 -14.17 0.36 9.92
C LEU A 129 -13.20 -0.24 10.96
N LEU A 130 -13.61 -0.30 12.23
CA LEU A 130 -12.80 -0.90 13.30
C LEU A 130 -12.64 -2.41 13.10
N GLY A 131 -13.74 -3.12 12.80
CA GLY A 131 -13.72 -4.55 12.50
C GLY A 131 -12.85 -4.87 11.29
N GLY A 132 -12.97 -4.07 10.22
CA GLY A 132 -12.13 -4.19 9.03
C GLY A 132 -10.64 -3.95 9.35
N ALA A 133 -10.31 -2.90 10.09
CA ALA A 133 -8.93 -2.62 10.48
C ALA A 133 -8.33 -3.75 11.33
N LEU A 134 -9.08 -4.33 12.27
CA LEU A 134 -8.63 -5.45 13.09
C LEU A 134 -8.44 -6.74 12.28
N ALA A 135 -9.32 -7.01 11.32
CA ALA A 135 -9.19 -8.17 10.43
C ALA A 135 -8.01 -8.04 9.46
N TYR A 136 -7.67 -6.82 9.06
CA TYR A 136 -6.67 -6.53 8.02
C TYR A 136 -5.28 -6.17 8.57
N SER A 137 -5.17 -5.74 9.84
CA SER A 137 -3.90 -5.36 10.47
C SER A 137 -2.77 -6.41 10.38
N PRO A 138 -3.01 -7.73 10.31
CA PRO A 138 -1.94 -8.72 10.14
C PRO A 138 -1.31 -8.75 8.73
N GLN A 139 -1.95 -8.15 7.71
CA GLN A 139 -1.60 -8.25 6.28
C GLN A 139 -0.88 -7.00 5.74
N MET A 140 -0.51 -6.05 6.60
CA MET A 140 0.25 -4.85 6.22
C MET A 140 1.74 -4.98 6.54
N ALA A 141 2.27 -6.21 6.61
CA ALA A 141 3.66 -6.44 6.98
C ALA A 141 4.65 -6.15 5.83
N SER A 142 4.18 -6.17 4.57
CA SER A 142 5.04 -6.02 3.39
C SER A 142 4.35 -5.29 2.23
N TRP A 143 5.13 -4.58 1.43
CA TRP A 143 4.67 -3.76 0.29
C TRP A 143 4.43 -4.57 -0.98
N ASP A 144 4.83 -5.84 -1.02
CA ASP A 144 4.54 -6.81 -2.09
C ASP A 144 3.16 -7.48 -1.91
N GLU A 145 2.47 -7.22 -0.80
CA GLU A 145 1.12 -7.71 -0.55
C GLU A 145 0.06 -6.76 -1.11
N SER A 146 -1.03 -7.34 -1.64
CA SER A 146 -2.16 -6.58 -2.16
C SER A 146 -2.83 -5.77 -1.06
N GLN A 147 -2.98 -4.46 -1.26
CA GLN A 147 -3.51 -3.55 -0.25
C GLN A 147 -4.98 -3.18 -0.50
N ILE A 148 -5.79 -3.21 0.55
CA ILE A 148 -7.16 -2.70 0.57
C ILE A 148 -7.15 -1.42 1.42
N HIS A 149 -7.29 -0.28 0.75
CA HIS A 149 -7.41 1.02 1.40
C HIS A 149 -8.84 1.52 1.30
N VAL A 150 -9.54 1.67 2.43
CA VAL A 150 -10.89 2.24 2.47
C VAL A 150 -10.83 3.61 3.15
N ALA A 151 -11.06 4.66 2.38
CA ALA A 151 -11.05 6.03 2.88
C ALA A 151 -12.39 6.40 3.54
N PRO A 152 -12.40 6.88 4.80
CA PRO A 152 -13.60 7.42 5.41
C PRO A 152 -13.94 8.79 4.79
N LEU A 153 -15.20 8.96 4.41
CA LEU A 153 -15.73 10.19 3.79
C LEU A 153 -16.84 10.78 4.67
N PRO A 154 -16.63 11.95 5.28
CA PRO A 154 -17.67 12.62 6.03
C PRO A 154 -18.78 13.12 5.08
N SER A 155 -20.04 12.83 5.42
CA SER A 155 -21.21 13.27 4.67
C SER A 155 -22.45 13.34 5.57
N THR A 156 -23.61 13.67 5.02
CA THR A 156 -24.94 13.44 5.60
C THR A 156 -25.67 12.34 4.81
N LEU A 157 -26.79 11.84 5.32
CA LEU A 157 -27.66 10.91 4.60
C LEU A 157 -28.17 11.51 3.28
N ALA A 158 -28.57 12.79 3.31
CA ALA A 158 -29.12 13.48 2.14
C ALA A 158 -28.06 13.76 1.07
N ASP A 159 -26.84 14.12 1.48
CA ASP A 159 -25.79 14.60 0.57
C ASP A 159 -24.83 13.49 0.13
N ALA A 160 -24.98 12.25 0.64
CA ALA A 160 -24.04 11.17 0.39
C ALA A 160 -23.85 10.82 -1.09
N ARG A 161 -24.89 10.97 -1.91
CA ARG A 161 -24.80 10.76 -3.35
C ARG A 161 -23.90 11.81 -4.01
N ASP A 162 -24.10 13.08 -3.68
CA ASP A 162 -23.36 14.19 -4.27
C ASP A 162 -21.90 14.18 -3.79
N ALA A 163 -21.69 13.84 -2.52
CA ALA A 163 -20.36 13.60 -1.96
C ALA A 163 -19.63 12.45 -2.69
N LEU A 164 -20.33 11.33 -2.98
CA LEU A 164 -19.76 10.23 -3.77
C LEU A 164 -19.38 10.67 -5.19
N GLN A 165 -20.25 11.42 -5.86
CA GLN A 165 -19.96 11.94 -7.19
C GLN A 165 -18.76 12.88 -7.18
N SER A 166 -18.69 13.80 -6.21
CA SER A 166 -17.54 14.68 -6.03
C SER A 166 -16.25 13.88 -5.82
N GLU A 167 -16.29 12.83 -5.02
CA GLU A 167 -15.11 12.00 -4.77
C GLU A 167 -14.65 11.24 -6.03
N LEU A 168 -15.59 10.77 -6.84
CA LEU A 168 -15.27 10.12 -8.11
C LEU A 168 -14.63 11.07 -9.13
N GLN A 169 -14.83 12.40 -8.99
CA GLN A 169 -14.16 13.40 -9.82
C GLN A 169 -12.77 13.78 -9.27
N SER A 170 -12.56 13.71 -7.95
CA SER A 170 -11.29 14.07 -7.31
C SER A 170 -10.27 12.93 -7.30
N ARG A 171 -10.73 11.68 -7.13
CA ARG A 171 -9.87 10.51 -7.02
C ARG A 171 -10.47 9.27 -7.65
N ARG A 172 -9.60 8.29 -7.91
CA ARG A 172 -10.03 6.97 -8.36
C ARG A 172 -10.55 6.16 -7.17
N VAL A 173 -11.84 5.84 -7.21
CA VAL A 173 -12.52 4.94 -6.26
C VAL A 173 -12.96 3.70 -7.02
N HIS A 174 -12.49 2.53 -6.58
CA HIS A 174 -12.83 1.24 -7.16
C HIS A 174 -14.17 0.72 -6.63
N GLY A 175 -14.46 0.96 -5.36
CA GLY A 175 -15.72 0.56 -4.76
C GLY A 175 -16.10 1.33 -3.51
N VAL A 176 -17.37 1.21 -3.13
CA VAL A 176 -17.94 1.75 -1.90
C VAL A 176 -18.32 0.59 -1.00
N ALA A 177 -17.94 0.64 0.27
CA ALA A 177 -18.27 -0.36 1.27
C ALA A 177 -18.92 0.27 2.50
N GLY A 178 -19.68 -0.53 3.25
CA GLY A 178 -20.32 -0.10 4.48
C GLY A 178 -21.64 0.62 4.28
N VAL A 179 -21.92 1.64 5.10
CA VAL A 179 -23.23 2.31 5.13
C VAL A 179 -23.46 3.11 3.84
N VAL A 180 -24.61 2.86 3.19
CA VAL A 180 -24.99 3.56 1.96
C VAL A 180 -26.46 3.93 1.94
N THR A 181 -26.81 4.94 1.15
CA THR A 181 -28.20 5.30 0.87
C THR A 181 -28.67 4.74 -0.48
N GLU A 182 -29.98 4.63 -0.65
CA GLU A 182 -30.58 4.22 -1.93
C GLU A 182 -30.18 5.16 -3.09
N ALA A 183 -30.01 6.45 -2.79
CA ALA A 183 -29.58 7.44 -3.77
C ALA A 183 -28.16 7.18 -4.26
N MET A 184 -27.25 6.74 -3.38
CA MET A 184 -25.88 6.35 -3.76
C MET A 184 -25.87 5.15 -4.69
N LEU A 185 -26.69 4.13 -4.41
CA LEU A 185 -26.77 2.93 -5.25
C LEU A 185 -27.19 3.24 -6.70
N GLY A 186 -27.69 4.45 -6.99
CA GLY A 186 -27.94 4.92 -8.36
C GLY A 186 -26.70 5.37 -9.14
N VAL A 187 -25.52 5.39 -8.52
CA VAL A 187 -24.25 5.78 -9.17
C VAL A 187 -23.61 4.54 -9.80
N GLU A 188 -23.79 4.35 -11.10
CA GLU A 188 -23.36 3.13 -11.81
C GLU A 188 -21.86 3.05 -12.12
N SER A 189 -21.11 4.15 -11.94
CA SER A 189 -19.68 4.23 -12.26
C SER A 189 -18.76 3.63 -11.18
N VAL A 190 -19.32 3.08 -10.09
CA VAL A 190 -18.57 2.51 -8.98
C VAL A 190 -19.25 1.24 -8.48
N ALA A 191 -18.47 0.27 -8.02
CA ALA A 191 -19.01 -0.95 -7.43
C ALA A 191 -19.40 -0.72 -5.96
N PHE A 192 -20.58 -1.19 -5.55
CA PHE A 192 -20.97 -1.25 -4.14
C PHE A 192 -20.73 -2.67 -3.64
N ILE A 193 -19.84 -2.79 -2.65
CA ILE A 193 -19.45 -4.06 -2.05
C ILE A 193 -20.13 -4.15 -0.69
N ASP A 194 -21.02 -5.12 -0.59
CA ASP A 194 -21.83 -5.41 0.58
C ASP A 194 -22.48 -4.17 1.20
N PRO A 195 -23.32 -3.44 0.43
CA PRO A 195 -23.89 -2.18 0.91
C PRO A 195 -24.81 -2.41 2.12
N LEU A 196 -24.54 -1.68 3.20
CA LEU A 196 -25.35 -1.70 4.41
C LEU A 196 -26.37 -0.54 4.37
N GLN A 197 -27.62 -0.86 4.03
CA GLN A 197 -28.72 0.09 4.09
C GLN A 197 -29.30 0.13 5.51
N LEU A 198 -29.58 1.32 6.03
CA LEU A 198 -30.14 1.51 7.37
C LEU A 198 -31.61 1.12 7.46
N GLU A 199 -32.29 1.08 6.31
CA GLU A 199 -33.68 0.69 6.21
C GLU A 199 -33.78 -0.68 5.55
N PRO A 200 -34.60 -1.61 6.08
CA PRO A 200 -34.87 -2.87 5.42
C PRO A 200 -35.51 -2.60 4.06
N ARG A 201 -34.87 -3.09 2.99
CA ARG A 201 -35.32 -2.91 1.62
C ARG A 201 -35.27 -4.25 0.91
N LEU A 202 -36.27 -4.49 0.07
CA LEU A 202 -36.21 -5.59 -0.87
C LEU A 202 -35.09 -5.31 -1.88
N ASN A 203 -34.28 -6.33 -2.13
CA ASN A 203 -33.23 -6.27 -3.10
C ASN A 203 -33.81 -6.03 -4.50
N ARG A 204 -33.12 -5.19 -5.27
CA ARG A 204 -33.36 -4.99 -6.69
C ARG A 204 -32.06 -5.26 -7.41
N PHE A 205 -32.12 -6.06 -8.47
CA PHE A 205 -30.93 -6.35 -9.24
C PHE A 205 -30.29 -5.06 -9.77
N ARG A 206 -29.04 -4.83 -9.38
CA ARG A 206 -28.20 -3.72 -9.82
C ARG A 206 -26.85 -4.32 -10.19
N ARG A 207 -26.39 -4.11 -11.43
CA ARG A 207 -25.18 -4.77 -11.97
C ARG A 207 -23.92 -4.44 -11.16
N HIS A 208 -23.86 -3.25 -10.60
CA HIS A 208 -22.72 -2.71 -9.86
C HIS A 208 -22.84 -2.93 -8.34
N VAL A 209 -23.79 -3.73 -7.88
CA VAL A 209 -23.97 -4.06 -6.45
C VAL A 209 -23.65 -5.53 -6.23
N ILE A 210 -22.72 -5.79 -5.31
CA ILE A 210 -22.28 -7.13 -4.92
C ILE A 210 -22.66 -7.33 -3.46
N HIS A 211 -23.52 -8.30 -3.17
CA HIS A 211 -23.88 -8.66 -1.80
C HIS A 211 -22.98 -9.80 -1.33
N LEU A 212 -22.29 -9.60 -0.20
CA LEU A 212 -21.51 -10.65 0.47
C LEU A 212 -22.27 -11.19 1.67
N SER A 213 -23.06 -10.33 2.32
CA SER A 213 -24.05 -10.68 3.32
C SER A 213 -25.37 -11.11 2.68
N PRO A 214 -26.16 -11.97 3.35
CA PRO A 214 -27.45 -12.39 2.83
C PRO A 214 -28.42 -11.22 2.76
N THR A 215 -29.12 -11.13 1.63
CA THR A 215 -30.24 -10.18 1.43
C THR A 215 -31.39 -10.46 2.40
N LEU A 216 -32.25 -9.46 2.60
CA LEU A 216 -33.42 -9.59 3.48
C LEU A 216 -34.33 -10.75 3.05
N GLU A 217 -34.51 -10.96 1.74
CA GLU A 217 -35.28 -12.06 1.18
C GLU A 217 -34.66 -13.42 1.51
N GLN A 218 -33.33 -13.54 1.41
CA GLN A 218 -32.63 -14.77 1.76
C GLN A 218 -32.73 -15.06 3.26
N GLN A 219 -32.66 -14.03 4.11
CA GLN A 219 -32.85 -14.19 5.55
C GLN A 219 -34.28 -14.63 5.90
N PHE A 220 -35.29 -14.02 5.26
CA PHE A 220 -36.69 -14.42 5.45
C PHE A 220 -36.99 -15.81 4.93
N PHE A 221 -36.34 -16.24 3.84
CA PHE A 221 -36.46 -17.60 3.34
C PHE A 221 -36.04 -18.63 4.41
N VAL A 222 -34.87 -18.42 5.02
CA VAL A 222 -34.36 -19.30 6.09
C VAL A 222 -35.25 -19.23 7.34
N LEU A 223 -35.72 -18.04 7.71
CA LEU A 223 -36.60 -17.88 8.86
C LEU A 223 -37.95 -18.60 8.66
N ALA A 224 -38.54 -18.50 7.47
CA ALA A 224 -39.79 -19.19 7.15
C ALA A 224 -39.63 -20.71 7.21
N GLU A 225 -38.49 -21.23 6.74
CA GLU A 225 -38.15 -22.65 6.85
C GLU A 225 -38.04 -23.09 8.31
N TYR A 226 -37.32 -22.32 9.13
CA TYR A 226 -37.19 -22.59 10.56
C TYR A 226 -38.54 -22.60 11.29
N LEU A 227 -39.41 -21.63 11.03
CA LEU A 227 -40.72 -21.53 11.68
C LEU A 227 -41.65 -22.68 11.27
N ARG A 228 -41.59 -23.09 9.99
CA ARG A 228 -42.31 -24.27 9.50
C ARG A 228 -41.87 -25.52 10.25
N ASP A 229 -40.56 -25.71 10.40
CA ASP A 229 -39.99 -26.94 10.98
C ASP A 229 -40.17 -27.00 12.51
N THR A 230 -40.22 -25.84 13.19
CA THR A 230 -40.44 -25.75 14.64
C THR A 230 -41.90 -25.71 15.05
N GLY A 231 -42.84 -25.67 14.09
CA GLY A 231 -44.29 -25.73 14.37
C GLY A 231 -44.86 -24.49 15.06
N VAL A 232 -44.12 -23.38 15.07
CA VAL A 232 -44.59 -22.09 15.61
C VAL A 232 -45.56 -21.49 14.59
N ARG A 233 -46.87 -21.62 14.86
CA ARG A 233 -47.95 -20.99 14.11
C ARG A 233 -48.45 -19.74 14.81
#